data_AF-A0A925NVI0-F1
#
_entry.id   AF-A0A925NVI0-F1
#
_cell.length_a   1.000
_cell.length_b   1.000
_cell.length_c   1.000
_cell.angle_alpha   90.00
_cell.angle_beta   90.00
_cell.angle_gamma   90.00
#
_symmetry.space_group_name_H-M   'P 1'
#
loop_
_entity.id
_entity.type
_entity.pdbx_description
1 polymer ?
#
loop_
_entity_poly.entity_id
_entity_poly.type
_entity_poly.pdbx_seq_one_letter_code
_entity_poly.pdbx_strand_id
1 'polypeptide(L)' 'MNDTIYQLAKMIDHSILHPTLTDTDLARECEVAKKYNVASVCVKPYAVEQAERLLRGSGVKVGCVIGFPAGNSTTMVKS' A
#
# COMPACT_ATOMS: atom_id res chain seq x y z
N MET A 1 2.80 8.63 -21.25
CA MET A 1 3.77 7.91 -20.40
C MET A 1 4.46 6.92 -21.31
N ASN A 2 5.79 6.80 -21.28
CA ASN A 2 6.49 5.83 -22.13
C ASN A 2 6.01 4.41 -21.74
N ASP A 3 5.66 3.54 -22.68
CA ASP A 3 5.03 2.25 -22.38
C ASP A 3 5.86 1.42 -21.40
N THR A 4 7.19 1.42 -21.57
CA THR A 4 8.12 0.77 -20.64
C THR A 4 8.00 1.29 -19.21
N ILE A 5 7.85 2.61 -19.02
CA ILE A 5 7.71 3.21 -17.67
C ILE A 5 6.39 2.78 -17.03
N TYR A 6 5.33 2.73 -17.82
CA TYR A 6 4.03 2.28 -17.33
C TYR A 6 4.08 0.81 -16.88
N GLN A 7 4.70 -0.06 -17.69
CA GLN A 7 4.89 -1.46 -17.32
C GLN A 7 5.73 -1.61 -16.06
N LEU A 8 6.80 -0.83 -15.92
CA LEU A 8 7.62 -0.81 -14.70
C LEU A 8 6.81 -0.36 -13.47
N ALA A 9 5.96 0.67 -13.58
CA ALA A 9 5.10 1.09 -12.47
C ALA A 9 4.15 -0.04 -12.02
N LYS A 10 3.65 -0.84 -12.96
CA LYS A 10 2.83 -2.03 -12.69
C LYS A 10 3.61 -3.22 -12.10
N MET A 11 4.89 -3.05 -11.79
CA MET A 11 5.70 -4.00 -11.01
C MET A 11 6.03 -3.49 -9.60
N ILE A 12 5.55 -2.31 -9.21
CA ILE A 12 5.89 -1.67 -7.93
C ILE A 12 4.76 -1.86 -6.91
N ASP A 13 5.15 -2.31 -5.72
CA ASP A 13 4.34 -2.24 -4.50
C ASP A 13 4.78 -1.04 -3.65
N HIS A 14 3.98 0.03 -3.64
CA HIS A 14 4.29 1.26 -2.92
C HIS A 14 4.10 1.07 -1.41
N SER A 15 5.20 1.00 -0.66
CA SER A 15 5.18 0.66 0.75
C SER A 15 4.92 1.89 1.63
N ILE A 16 3.83 1.86 2.39
CA ILE A 16 3.38 2.91 3.31
C ILE A 16 3.42 2.35 4.75
N LEU A 17 4.60 1.88 5.16
CA LEU A 17 4.80 1.10 6.40
C LEU A 17 5.74 1.75 7.40
N HIS A 18 6.35 2.89 7.07
CA HIS A 18 7.26 3.55 8.01
C HIS A 18 6.48 3.91 9.29
N PRO A 19 7.03 3.58 10.48
CA PRO A 19 6.27 3.62 11.73
C PRO A 19 5.72 5.01 12.06
N THR A 20 6.43 6.07 11.65
CA THR A 20 6.06 7.46 11.89
C THR A 20 5.01 8.02 10.91
N LEU A 21 4.61 7.27 9.88
CA LEU A 21 3.60 7.76 8.94
C LEU A 21 2.23 7.83 9.62
N THR A 22 1.59 8.98 9.43
CA THR A 22 0.25 9.30 9.92
C THR A 22 -0.84 8.93 8.91
N ASP A 23 -2.10 9.04 9.30
CA ASP A 23 -3.23 8.80 8.39
C ASP A 23 -3.33 9.89 7.30
N THR A 24 -2.82 11.09 7.56
CA THR A 24 -2.67 12.15 6.55
C THR A 24 -1.59 11.78 5.54
N ASP A 25 -0.49 11.19 6.00
CA ASP A 25 0.56 10.68 5.10
C ASP A 25 0.04 9.54 4.24
N LEU A 26 -0.77 8.63 4.82
CA LEU A 26 -1.41 7.56 4.06
C LEU A 26 -2.21 8.13 2.88
N ALA A 27 -3.01 9.17 3.10
CA ALA A 27 -3.77 9.82 2.03
C ALA A 27 -2.85 10.40 0.95
N ARG A 28 -1.81 11.12 1.36
CA ARG A 28 -0.81 11.71 0.45
C ARG A 28 -0.10 10.63 -0.38
N GLU A 29 0.32 9.54 0.23
CA GLU A 29 1.02 8.44 -0.42
C GLU A 29 0.09 7.63 -1.34
N CYS A 30 -1.19 7.50 -1.00
CA CYS A 30 -2.18 6.92 -1.91
C CYS A 30 -2.34 7.78 -3.18
N GLU A 31 -2.30 9.11 -3.08
CA GLU A 31 -2.33 9.98 -4.27
C GLU A 31 -1.09 9.81 -5.14
N VAL A 32 0.09 9.59 -4.54
CA VAL A 32 1.31 9.24 -5.29
C VAL A 32 1.13 7.92 -6.02
N ALA A 33 0.62 6.90 -5.34
CA ALA A 33 0.38 5.58 -5.93
C ALA A 33 -0.60 5.65 -7.12
N LYS A 34 -1.67 6.45 -7.02
CA LYS A 34 -2.60 6.71 -8.13
C LYS A 34 -1.93 7.43 -9.28
N LYS A 35 -1.18 8.50 -8.99
CA LYS A 35 -0.53 9.34 -10.00
C LYS A 35 0.39 8.52 -10.91
N TYR A 36 1.11 7.56 -10.34
CA TYR A 36 1.99 6.67 -11.09
C TYR A 36 1.33 5.36 -11.51
N ASN A 37 0.08 5.14 -11.11
CA ASN A 37 -0.71 3.94 -11.37
C ASN A 37 0.09 2.66 -11.08
N VAL A 38 0.67 2.57 -9.88
CA VAL A 38 1.48 1.42 -9.47
C VAL A 38 0.65 0.12 -9.40
N ALA A 39 1.29 -1.02 -9.16
CA ALA A 39 0.60 -2.30 -9.05
C ALA A 39 -0.30 -2.33 -7.81
N SER A 40 0.29 -2.01 -6.66
CA SER A 40 -0.39 -2.01 -5.38
C SER A 40 0.25 -1.03 -4.39
N VAL A 41 -0.46 -0.79 -3.28
CA VAL A 41 0.11 -0.23 -2.06
C VAL A 41 0.20 -1.31 -0.98
N CYS A 42 1.22 -1.21 -0.13
CA CYS A 42 1.35 -2.06 1.05
C CYS A 42 1.22 -1.21 2.32
N VAL A 43 0.18 -1.45 3.11
CA VAL A 43 -0.20 -0.61 4.27
C VAL A 43 -0.24 -1.40 5.58
N LYS A 44 -0.32 -0.69 6.70
CA LYS A 44 -0.56 -1.29 8.02
C LYS A 44 -1.98 -1.90 8.04
N PRO A 45 -2.22 -3.04 8.75
CA PRO A 45 -3.53 -3.70 8.75
C PRO A 45 -4.72 -2.78 9.05
N TYR A 46 -4.57 -1.87 10.03
CA TYR A 46 -5.66 -0.95 10.40
C TYR A 46 -6.03 0.04 9.29
N ALA A 47 -5.12 0.29 8.35
CA ALA A 47 -5.26 1.31 7.31
C ALA A 47 -5.89 0.77 6.02
N VAL A 48 -6.13 -0.56 5.91
CA VAL A 48 -6.64 -1.21 4.70
C VAL A 48 -7.95 -0.58 4.23
N GLU A 49 -8.91 -0.40 5.14
CA GLU A 49 -10.22 0.15 4.79
C GLU A 49 -10.14 1.60 4.25
N GLN A 50 -9.26 2.41 4.85
CA GLN A 50 -9.03 3.78 4.39
C GLN A 50 -8.31 3.81 3.04
N ALA A 51 -7.28 2.98 2.86
CA ALA A 51 -6.55 2.87 1.60
C ALA A 51 -7.46 2.41 0.45
N GLU A 52 -8.31 1.40 0.67
CA GLU A 52 -9.31 0.93 -0.29
C GLU A 52 -10.29 2.04 -0.69
N ARG A 53 -10.79 2.82 0.28
CA ARG A 53 -11.63 3.99 -0.01
C ARG A 53 -10.91 5.01 -0.87
N LEU A 54 -9.68 5.36 -0.50
CA LEU A 54 -8.89 6.35 -1.20
C LEU A 54 -8.58 5.88 -2.63
N LEU A 55 -8.18 4.63 -2.83
CA LEU A 55 -7.72 4.08 -4.10
C LEU A 55 -8.84 3.54 -5.00
N ARG A 56 -10.10 3.65 -4.59
CA ARG A 56 -11.26 3.19 -5.37
C ARG A 56 -11.23 3.73 -6.80
N GLY A 57 -11.35 2.83 -7.78
CA GLY A 57 -11.39 3.17 -9.20
C GLY A 57 -10.02 3.50 -9.82
N SER A 58 -8.93 3.49 -9.06
CA SER A 58 -7.59 3.81 -9.58
C SER A 58 -6.91 2.65 -10.33
N GLY A 59 -7.33 1.41 -10.10
CA GLY A 59 -6.63 0.21 -10.60
C GLY A 59 -5.36 -0.15 -9.81
N VAL A 60 -5.08 0.56 -8.71
CA VAL A 60 -4.06 0.21 -7.71
C VAL A 60 -4.68 -0.71 -6.67
N LYS A 61 -4.07 -1.87 -6.40
CA LYS A 61 -4.54 -2.83 -5.39
C LYS A 61 -4.09 -2.41 -3.99
N VAL A 62 -4.76 -2.90 -2.95
CA VAL A 62 -4.34 -2.71 -1.55
C VAL A 62 -3.91 -4.04 -0.96
N GLY A 63 -2.69 -4.08 -0.43
CA GLY A 63 -2.16 -5.17 0.38
C GLY A 63 -1.78 -4.68 1.78
N CYS A 64 -1.66 -5.60 2.73
CA CYS A 64 -1.14 -5.28 4.07
C CYS A 64 -0.17 -6.35 4.56
N VAL A 65 0.64 -5.96 5.54
CA VAL A 65 1.58 -6.86 6.22
C VAL A 65 0.98 -7.42 7.50
N ILE A 66 1.32 -8.67 7.84
CA ILE A 66 0.90 -9.33 9.09
C ILE A 66 2.14 -9.76 9.87
N GLY A 67 2.22 -9.36 11.15
CA GLY A 67 3.36 -9.68 12.02
C GLY A 67 4.66 -8.94 11.67
N PHE A 68 4.62 -7.90 10.84
CA PHE A 68 5.80 -7.11 10.44
C PHE A 68 6.18 -6.05 11.51
N PRO A 69 7.46 -5.67 11.65
CA PRO A 69 8.64 -6.21 10.95
C PRO A 69 9.25 -7.45 11.60
N ALA A 70 9.00 -7.68 12.89
CA ALA A 70 9.76 -8.66 13.68
C ALA A 70 9.32 -10.13 13.48
N GLY A 71 8.10 -10.39 13.00
CA GLY A 71 7.60 -11.73 12.69
C GLY A 71 7.25 -12.61 13.90
N ASN A 72 7.52 -12.15 15.12
CA ASN A 72 7.47 -12.92 16.37
C ASN A 72 6.08 -13.07 17.02
N SER A 73 5.00 -12.75 16.29
CA SER A 73 3.63 -12.96 16.76
C SER A 73 3.25 -14.45 16.74
N THR A 74 2.39 -14.88 17.67
CA THR A 74 1.82 -16.24 17.67
C THR A 74 0.99 -16.50 16.42
N THR A 75 0.85 -17.77 16.03
CA THR A 75 0.04 -18.15 14.85
C THR A 75 -1.39 -17.64 14.94
N MET A 76 -2.00 -17.69 16.13
CA MET A 76 -3.38 -17.21 16.35
C MET A 76 -3.60 -15.73 15.98
N VAL A 77 -2.58 -14.88 16.10
CA VAL A 77 -2.68 -13.45 15.73
C VAL A 77 -2.66 -13.25 14.21
N LYS A 78 -2.21 -14.25 13.45
CA LYS A 78 -2.06 -14.20 11.99
C LYS A 78 -3.14 -14.99 11.22
N SER A 79 -3.97 -15.76 11.95
CA SER A 79 -4.95 -16.72 11.40
C SER A 79 -6.33 -16.11 11.23
#